data_AF-A0A1B7TAY1-F1
#
_entry.id   AF-A0A1B7TAY1-F1
#
_cell.length_a   1.000
_cell.length_b   1.000
_cell.length_c   1.000
_cell.angle_alpha   90.00
_cell.angle_beta   90.00
_cell.angle_gamma   90.00
#
_symmetry.space_group_name_H-M   'P 1'
#
loop_
_entity.id
_entity.type
_entity.pdbx_description
1 polymer ?
#
loop_
_entity_poly.entity_id
_entity_poly.type
_entity_poly.pdbx_seq_one_letter_code
_entity_poly.pdbx_strand_id
1 'polypeptide(L)'
;IKNSIGLTLFETIANSIMGLLFSSMFYTVMYKTTTGTFFYRGGALFTALFFNSFCSLLEIMSLYEARAIIEKQKNLALYHPSAEAVSSVLSQLPAKLITVITFNLFFYFLSNLRRDAGSFFFYLLMNFLCLLAMSHLFRLVGSATKSFPEAMVPASVL
;
A
#
# COMPACT_ATOMS: atom_id res chain seq x y z
N ILE A 1 -21.49 3.41 -9.13
CA ILE A 1 -20.25 2.63 -9.25
C ILE A 1 -20.06 2.34 -10.74
N LYS A 2 -19.66 3.35 -11.51
CA LYS A 2 -19.34 3.19 -12.94
C LYS A 2 -17.92 2.65 -12.97
N ASN A 3 -17.73 1.56 -13.70
CA ASN A 3 -16.48 0.85 -13.97
C ASN A 3 -15.24 1.78 -14.04
N SER A 4 -14.59 2.05 -12.91
CA SER A 4 -13.46 2.98 -12.76
C SER A 4 -12.13 2.28 -13.02
N ILE A 5 -12.10 1.39 -14.01
CA ILE A 5 -10.87 0.73 -14.47
C ILE A 5 -9.83 1.78 -14.87
N GLY A 6 -10.27 2.89 -15.49
CA GLY A 6 -9.38 4.00 -15.85
C GLY A 6 -8.68 4.64 -14.64
N LEU A 7 -9.34 4.68 -13.48
CA LEU A 7 -8.79 5.28 -12.26
C LEU A 7 -7.76 4.36 -11.62
N THR A 8 -8.07 3.07 -11.49
CA THR A 8 -7.11 2.06 -11.02
C THR A 8 -5.91 1.91 -11.96
N LEU A 9 -6.13 2.06 -13.27
CA LEU A 9 -5.06 1.98 -14.27
C LEU A 9 -4.14 3.20 -14.18
N PHE A 10 -4.70 4.40 -14.00
CA PHE A 10 -3.93 5.61 -13.75
C PHE A 10 -3.11 5.51 -12.47
N GLU A 11 -3.71 5.05 -11.36
CA GLU A 11 -3.02 4.83 -10.09
C GLU A 11 -1.86 3.83 -10.23
N THR A 12 -2.08 2.74 -10.96
CA THR A 12 -1.04 1.72 -11.20
C THR A 12 0.12 2.30 -12.01
N ILE A 13 -0.17 3.10 -13.05
CA ILE A 13 0.86 3.76 -13.87
C ILE A 13 1.62 4.80 -13.03
N ALA A 14 0.92 5.62 -12.25
CA ALA A 14 1.53 6.62 -11.37
C ALA A 14 2.46 5.95 -10.34
N ASN A 15 2.02 4.86 -9.71
CA ASN A 15 2.86 4.10 -8.78
C ASN A 15 4.06 3.44 -9.47
N SER A 16 3.90 3.00 -10.73
CA SER A 16 5.03 2.47 -11.51
C SER A 16 6.11 3.53 -11.73
N ILE A 17 5.70 4.75 -12.10
CA ILE A 17 6.61 5.89 -12.28
C ILE A 17 7.29 6.26 -10.95
N MET A 18 6.54 6.27 -9.85
CA MET A 18 7.11 6.50 -8.51
C MET A 18 8.14 5.42 -8.13
N GLY A 19 7.86 4.15 -8.43
CA GLY A 19 8.81 3.05 -8.22
C GLY A 19 10.11 3.23 -9.00
N LEU A 20 10.04 3.71 -10.24
CA LEU A 20 11.22 4.06 -11.03
C LEU A 20 11.98 5.24 -10.42
N LEU A 21 11.30 6.28 -9.97
CA LEU A 21 11.93 7.44 -9.33
C LEU A 21 12.68 7.04 -8.06
N PHE A 22 12.03 6.33 -7.14
CA PHE A 22 12.66 5.88 -5.90
C PHE A 22 13.83 4.92 -6.16
N SER A 23 13.69 4.02 -7.13
CA SER A 23 14.74 3.06 -7.44
C SER A 23 15.94 3.71 -8.16
N SER A 24 15.72 4.76 -8.95
CA SER A 24 16.79 5.51 -9.61
C SER A 24 17.79 6.11 -8.62
N MET A 25 17.33 6.49 -7.42
CA MET A 25 18.19 7.03 -6.35
C MET A 25 19.24 6.03 -5.87
N PHE A 26 18.91 4.73 -5.89
CA PHE A 26 19.78 3.66 -5.41
C PHE A 26 20.59 2.99 -6.51
N TYR A 27 20.30 3.28 -7.78
CA TYR A 27 20.92 2.65 -8.95
C TYR A 27 22.45 2.77 -8.95
N THR A 28 22.97 4.01 -8.83
CA THR A 28 24.41 4.29 -8.91
C THR A 28 25.19 3.73 -7.71
N VAL A 29 24.55 3.65 -6.54
CA VAL A 29 25.19 3.21 -5.29
C VAL A 29 25.30 1.69 -5.22
N MET A 30 24.35 0.96 -5.82
CA MET A 30 24.31 -0.51 -5.83
C MET A 30 25.26 -1.14 -6.85
N TYR A 31 25.84 -0.35 -7.78
CA TYR A 31 26.72 -0.86 -8.84
C TYR A 31 28.10 -1.29 -8.32
N LYS A 32 28.58 -0.73 -7.21
CA LYS A 32 29.85 -1.13 -6.58
C LYS A 32 29.59 -2.10 -5.42
N THR A 33 30.16 -3.29 -5.49
CA THR A 33 30.07 -4.30 -4.42
C THR A 33 31.23 -4.10 -3.45
N THR A 34 31.14 -3.07 -2.63
CA THR A 34 32.12 -2.77 -1.56
C THR A 34 31.40 -2.84 -0.20
N THR A 35 32.12 -3.04 0.90
CA THR A 35 31.55 -3.14 2.27
C THR A 35 30.64 -1.96 2.63
N GLY A 36 30.89 -0.77 2.07
CA GLY A 36 30.04 0.42 2.25
C GLY A 36 28.62 0.31 1.67
N THR A 37 28.37 -0.62 0.74
CA THR A 37 27.06 -0.80 0.07
C THR A 37 26.03 -1.50 0.97
N PHE A 38 26.46 -2.10 2.09
CA PHE A 38 25.56 -2.78 3.03
C PHE A 38 24.50 -1.84 3.62
N PHE A 39 24.91 -0.64 4.06
CA PHE A 39 24.00 0.35 4.63
C PHE A 39 22.96 0.84 3.61
N TYR A 40 23.40 1.09 2.36
CA TYR A 40 22.51 1.51 1.28
C TYR A 40 21.52 0.43 0.85
N ARG A 41 21.89 -0.86 0.96
CA ARG A 41 20.97 -1.99 0.73
C ARG A 41 19.87 -2.06 1.78
N GLY A 42 20.23 -1.86 3.05
CA GLY A 42 19.24 -1.74 4.13
C GLY A 42 18.32 -0.53 3.93
N GLY A 43 18.90 0.62 3.56
CA GLY A 43 18.15 1.84 3.26
C GLY A 43 17.17 1.67 2.10
N ALA A 44 17.57 1.03 1.00
CA ALA A 44 16.69 0.78 -0.14
C ALA A 44 15.51 -0.12 0.24
N LEU A 45 15.74 -1.19 1.00
CA LEU A 45 14.68 -2.07 1.50
C LEU A 45 13.72 -1.33 2.43
N PHE A 46 14.26 -0.49 3.33
CA PHE A 46 13.44 0.34 4.22
C PHE A 46 12.58 1.33 3.43
N THR A 47 13.15 2.03 2.45
CA THR A 47 12.42 2.99 1.61
C THR A 47 11.28 2.32 0.84
N ALA A 48 11.52 1.12 0.29
CA ALA A 48 10.46 0.38 -0.40
C ALA A 48 9.32 -0.01 0.53
N LEU A 49 9.64 -0.52 1.72
CA LEU A 49 8.65 -0.90 2.73
C LEU A 49 7.87 0.32 3.22
N PHE A 50 8.57 1.41 3.51
CA PHE A 50 8.01 2.67 3.97
C PHE A 50 7.02 3.28 2.96
N PHE A 51 7.39 3.28 1.67
CA PHE A 51 6.51 3.78 0.62
C PHE A 51 5.24 2.94 0.48
N ASN A 52 5.35 1.60 0.56
CA ASN A 52 4.17 0.73 0.57
C ASN A 52 3.26 1.05 1.77
N SER A 53 3.80 1.26 2.96
CA SER A 53 3.02 1.64 4.15
C SER A 53 2.32 2.99 4.00
N PHE A 54 2.99 4.00 3.44
CA PHE A 54 2.41 5.33 3.21
C PHE A 54 1.25 5.32 2.21
N CYS A 55 1.30 4.42 1.22
CA CYS A 55 0.21 4.25 0.27
C CYS A 55 -1.11 3.86 0.97
N SER A 56 -1.04 3.09 2.07
CA SER A 56 -2.22 2.73 2.88
C SER A 56 -2.84 3.89 3.67
N LEU A 57 -2.12 4.99 3.91
CA LEU A 57 -2.68 6.16 4.62
C LEU A 57 -3.80 6.82 3.80
N LEU A 58 -3.62 6.91 2.48
CA LEU A 58 -4.62 7.47 1.57
C LEU A 58 -5.94 6.67 1.56
N GLU A 59 -5.88 5.38 1.90
CA GLU A 59 -7.07 4.53 1.97
C GLU A 59 -8.02 4.92 3.10
N ILE A 60 -7.50 5.51 4.19
CA ILE A 60 -8.32 5.95 5.31
C ILE A 60 -9.35 6.98 4.84
N MET A 61 -8.96 7.87 3.92
CA MET A 61 -9.84 8.90 3.37
C MET A 61 -11.02 8.27 2.62
N SER A 62 -10.71 7.30 1.76
CA SER A 62 -11.73 6.57 0.99
C SER A 62 -12.70 5.78 1.88
N LEU A 63 -12.22 5.28 3.03
CA LEU A 63 -13.04 4.57 4.01
C LEU A 63 -14.04 5.50 4.70
N TYR A 64 -13.63 6.73 5.04
CA TYR A 64 -14.52 7.73 5.64
C TYR A 64 -15.61 8.21 4.67
N GLU A 65 -15.29 8.36 3.39
CA GLU A 65 -16.30 8.67 2.36
C GLU A 65 -17.34 7.54 2.22
N ALA A 66 -16.89 6.27 2.25
CA ALA A 66 -17.79 5.12 2.18
C ALA A 66 -18.69 4.98 3.42
N ARG A 67 -18.27 5.50 4.58
CA ARG A 67 -19.01 5.35 5.85
C ARG A 67 -20.43 5.92 5.81
N ALA A 68 -20.62 7.09 5.21
CA ALA A 68 -21.94 7.72 5.08
C ALA A 68 -22.92 6.86 4.24
N ILE A 69 -22.38 6.14 3.25
CA ILE A 69 -23.14 5.22 2.40
C ILE A 69 -23.57 3.98 3.21
N ILE A 70 -22.65 3.42 4.00
CA ILE A 70 -22.88 2.23 4.83
C ILE A 70 -23.92 2.53 5.91
N GLU A 71 -23.86 3.69 6.58
CA GLU A 71 -24.85 4.08 7.60
C GLU A 71 -26.26 4.20 7.01
N LYS A 72 -26.38 4.72 5.79
CA LYS A 72 -27.66 4.78 5.07
C LYS A 72 -28.21 3.39 4.75
N GLN A 73 -27.36 2.47 4.27
CA GLN A 73 -27.76 1.10 3.95
C GLN A 73 -28.13 0.28 5.20
N LYS A 74 -27.46 0.54 6.33
CA LYS A 74 -27.81 -0.04 7.64
C LYS A 74 -29.20 0.41 8.11
N ASN A 75 -29.52 1.69 7.99
CA ASN A 75 -30.83 2.23 8.38
C ASN A 75 -31.98 1.69 7.52
N LEU A 76 -31.68 1.27 6.29
CA LEU A 76 -32.64 0.62 5.39
C LEU A 76 -32.75 -0.91 5.62
N ALA A 77 -32.05 -1.46 6.63
CA ALA A 77 -32.03 -2.88 6.99
C ALA A 77 -31.66 -3.84 5.83
N LEU A 78 -30.86 -3.38 4.86
CA LEU A 78 -30.53 -4.17 3.68
C LEU A 78 -29.45 -5.24 3.94
N TYR A 79 -28.39 -4.90 4.70
CA TYR A 79 -27.24 -5.80 4.94
C TYR A 79 -26.67 -5.66 6.36
N HIS A 80 -26.03 -6.72 6.86
CA HIS A 80 -25.32 -6.70 8.14
C HIS A 80 -23.98 -5.95 8.00
N PRO A 81 -23.60 -5.06 8.94
CA PRO A 81 -22.35 -4.29 8.86
C PRO A 81 -21.08 -5.12 8.70
N SER A 82 -21.07 -6.37 9.20
CA SER A 82 -19.94 -7.30 9.04
C SER A 82 -19.79 -7.80 7.60
N ALA A 83 -20.90 -8.03 6.89
CA ALA A 83 -20.87 -8.45 5.49
C ALA A 83 -20.31 -7.33 4.59
N GLU A 84 -20.67 -6.09 4.87
CA GLU A 84 -20.15 -4.90 4.18
C GLU A 84 -18.65 -4.67 4.46
N ALA A 85 -18.20 -4.92 5.69
CA ALA A 85 -16.78 -4.82 6.02
C ALA A 85 -15.94 -5.84 5.23
N VAL A 86 -16.41 -7.09 5.12
CA VAL A 86 -15.72 -8.15 4.38
C VAL A 86 -15.74 -7.90 2.87
N SER A 87 -16.88 -7.48 2.32
CA SER A 87 -17.00 -7.18 0.89
C SER A 87 -16.07 -6.02 0.48
N SER A 88 -15.98 -4.98 1.31
CA SER A 88 -15.08 -3.84 1.11
C SER A 88 -13.60 -4.23 1.15
N VAL A 89 -13.20 -5.15 2.03
CA VAL A 89 -11.82 -5.68 2.06
C VAL A 89 -11.53 -6.44 0.77
N LEU A 90 -12.44 -7.34 0.38
CA LEU A 90 -12.26 -8.22 -0.76
C LEU A 90 -12.22 -7.45 -2.08
N SER A 91 -13.02 -6.39 -2.23
CA SER A 91 -13.07 -5.58 -3.45
C SER A 91 -11.80 -4.75 -3.68
N GLN A 92 -11.14 -4.32 -2.60
CA GLN A 92 -9.94 -3.47 -2.69
C GLN A 92 -8.64 -4.28 -2.83
N LEU A 93 -8.63 -5.51 -2.30
CA LEU A 93 -7.47 -6.40 -2.33
C LEU A 93 -6.83 -6.60 -3.72
N PRO A 94 -7.59 -6.86 -4.82
CA PRO A 94 -6.99 -7.09 -6.13
C PRO A 94 -6.29 -5.85 -6.71
N ALA A 95 -6.88 -4.66 -6.55
CA ALA A 95 -6.27 -3.41 -7.02
C ALA A 95 -4.96 -3.11 -6.28
N LYS A 96 -4.93 -3.34 -4.96
CA LYS A 96 -3.72 -3.19 -4.14
C LYS A 96 -2.62 -4.17 -4.55
N LEU A 97 -2.99 -5.44 -4.77
CA LEU A 97 -2.04 -6.47 -5.23
C LEU A 97 -1.35 -6.05 -6.53
N ILE A 98 -2.12 -5.63 -7.53
CA ILE A 98 -1.58 -5.22 -8.83
C ILE A 98 -0.62 -4.04 -8.67
N THR A 99 -1.01 -3.05 -7.87
CA THR A 99 -0.22 -1.85 -7.62
C THR A 99 1.12 -2.17 -6.93
N VAL A 100 1.06 -2.99 -5.88
CA VAL A 100 2.24 -3.38 -5.08
C VAL A 100 3.19 -4.26 -5.88
N ILE A 101 2.66 -5.21 -6.65
CA ILE A 101 3.47 -6.06 -7.53
C ILE A 101 4.19 -5.19 -8.56
N THR A 102 3.48 -4.26 -9.20
CA THR A 102 4.05 -3.42 -10.25
C THR A 102 5.14 -2.49 -9.70
N PHE A 103 4.88 -1.80 -8.58
CA PHE A 103 5.87 -0.96 -7.91
C PHE A 103 7.12 -1.75 -7.48
N ASN A 104 6.92 -2.90 -6.79
CA ASN A 104 8.03 -3.70 -6.27
C ASN A 104 8.84 -4.38 -7.37
N LEU A 105 8.22 -4.71 -8.50
CA LEU A 105 8.90 -5.24 -9.68
C LEU A 105 9.91 -4.21 -10.21
N PHE A 106 9.45 -2.99 -10.50
CA PHE A 106 10.35 -1.92 -10.97
C PHE A 106 11.44 -1.59 -9.96
N PHE A 107 11.08 -1.50 -8.68
CA PHE A 107 12.02 -1.17 -7.63
C PHE A 107 13.16 -2.19 -7.52
N TYR A 108 12.82 -3.48 -7.45
CA TYR A 108 13.76 -4.57 -7.24
C TYR A 108 14.74 -4.77 -8.40
N PHE A 109 14.22 -4.74 -9.64
CA PHE A 109 15.04 -4.94 -10.82
C PHE A 109 15.97 -3.75 -11.08
N LEU A 110 15.49 -2.52 -10.84
CA LEU A 110 16.30 -1.33 -11.08
C LEU A 110 17.31 -1.08 -9.94
N SER A 111 17.01 -1.41 -8.69
CA SER A 111 18.00 -1.26 -7.60
C SER A 111 19.07 -2.36 -7.60
N ASN A 112 19.06 -3.26 -8.60
CA ASN A 112 19.99 -4.37 -8.76
C ASN A 112 20.19 -5.20 -7.48
N LEU A 113 19.09 -5.54 -6.81
CA LEU A 113 19.11 -6.46 -5.68
C LEU A 113 19.45 -7.89 -6.14
N ARG A 114 19.75 -8.78 -5.18
CA ARG A 114 20.21 -10.15 -5.46
C ARG A 114 19.23 -10.87 -6.40
N ARG A 115 19.66 -11.20 -7.62
CA ARG A 115 18.83 -11.80 -8.68
C ARG A 115 18.54 -13.31 -8.47
N ASP A 116 18.15 -13.67 -7.25
CA ASP A 116 17.69 -15.01 -6.86
C ASP A 116 16.16 -15.02 -6.82
N ALA A 117 15.53 -15.99 -7.48
CA ALA A 117 14.06 -16.11 -7.50
C ALA A 117 13.46 -16.19 -6.09
N GLY A 118 14.08 -16.96 -5.19
CA GLY A 118 13.61 -17.08 -3.81
C GLY A 118 13.68 -15.76 -3.01
N SER A 119 14.70 -14.93 -3.27
CA SER A 119 14.84 -13.63 -2.58
C SER A 119 13.82 -12.61 -3.06
N PHE A 120 13.50 -12.65 -4.35
CA PHE A 120 12.49 -11.77 -4.94
C PHE A 120 11.10 -12.06 -4.37
N PHE A 121 10.69 -13.34 -4.33
CA PHE A 121 9.38 -13.71 -3.78
C PHE A 121 9.28 -13.43 -2.28
N PHE A 122 10.34 -13.66 -1.50
CA PHE A 122 10.35 -13.30 -0.08
C PHE A 122 10.22 -11.79 0.12
N TYR A 123 10.96 -10.99 -0.65
CA TYR A 123 10.85 -9.54 -0.63
C TYR A 123 9.43 -9.05 -0.99
N LEU A 124 8.83 -9.62 -2.04
CA LEU A 124 7.48 -9.28 -2.47
C LEU A 124 6.44 -9.64 -1.40
N LEU A 125 6.56 -10.83 -0.81
CA LEU A 125 5.69 -11.29 0.27
C LEU A 125 5.76 -10.39 1.50
N MET A 126 6.97 -10.00 1.92
CA MET A 126 7.15 -9.13 3.09
C MET A 126 6.58 -7.73 2.85
N ASN A 127 6.76 -7.15 1.66
CA ASN A 127 6.14 -5.88 1.31
C ASN A 127 4.61 -5.98 1.27
N PHE A 128 4.07 -7.05 0.70
CA PHE A 128 2.63 -7.27 0.66
C PHE A 128 2.02 -7.45 2.06
N LEU A 129 2.69 -8.22 2.92
CA LEU A 129 2.23 -8.42 4.30
C LEU A 129 2.26 -7.11 5.10
N CYS A 130 3.31 -6.29 4.92
CA CYS A 130 3.41 -4.99 5.57
C CYS A 130 2.30 -4.03 5.14
N LEU A 131 2.01 -3.96 3.84
CA LEU A 131 0.89 -3.19 3.29
C LEU A 131 -0.45 -3.63 3.91
N LEU A 132 -0.72 -4.93 3.94
CA LEU A 132 -1.95 -5.45 4.54
C LEU A 132 -2.03 -5.10 6.02
N ALA A 133 -0.94 -5.29 6.77
CA ALA A 133 -0.88 -4.97 8.19
C ALA A 133 -1.18 -3.48 8.45
N MET A 134 -0.59 -2.56 7.68
CA MET A 134 -0.87 -1.12 7.82
C MET A 134 -2.28 -0.75 7.40
N SER A 135 -2.80 -1.31 6.30
CA SER A 135 -4.19 -1.10 5.89
C SER A 135 -5.19 -1.54 6.97
N HIS A 136 -4.95 -2.68 7.61
CA HIS A 136 -5.79 -3.16 8.71
C HIS A 136 -5.63 -2.33 9.99
N LEU A 137 -4.42 -1.87 10.31
CA LEU A 137 -4.18 -0.94 11.43
C LEU A 137 -4.94 0.38 11.24
N PHE A 138 -4.85 1.00 10.07
CA PHE A 138 -5.60 2.23 9.77
C PHE A 138 -7.11 2.03 9.83
N ARG A 139 -7.61 0.88 9.38
CA ARG A 139 -9.04 0.50 9.53
C ARG A 139 -9.44 0.32 10.99
N LEU A 140 -8.58 -0.24 11.83
CA LEU A 140 -8.82 -0.37 13.27
C LEU A 140 -8.94 1.02 13.93
N VAL A 141 -8.01 1.92 13.62
CA VAL A 141 -8.04 3.31 14.10
C VAL A 141 -9.28 4.04 13.60
N GLY A 142 -9.65 3.85 12.33
CA GLY A 142 -10.86 4.42 11.75
C GLY A 142 -12.16 3.89 12.37
N SER A 143 -12.17 2.62 12.81
CA SER A 143 -13.31 2.04 13.54
C SER A 143 -13.39 2.54 14.99
N ALA A 144 -12.26 2.88 15.61
CA ALA A 144 -12.22 3.36 16.99
C ALA A 144 -12.62 4.85 17.11
N THR A 145 -12.48 5.62 16.03
CA THR A 145 -12.69 7.08 16.01
C THR A 145 -14.02 7.46 15.35
N LYS A 146 -14.64 8.54 15.82
CA LYS A 146 -15.99 8.95 15.36
C LYS A 146 -15.96 10.01 14.28
N SER A 147 -14.93 10.87 14.24
CA SER A 147 -14.76 11.92 13.24
C SER A 147 -13.48 11.77 12.41
N PHE A 148 -13.54 12.22 11.16
CA PHE A 148 -12.41 12.18 10.22
C PHE A 148 -11.17 12.98 10.72
N PRO A 149 -11.31 14.19 11.30
CA PRO A 149 -10.15 14.90 11.87
C PRO A 149 -9.54 14.19 13.08
N GLU A 150 -10.35 13.58 13.95
CA GLU A 150 -9.84 12.82 15.11
C GLU A 150 -9.10 11.54 14.71
N ALA A 151 -9.43 10.95 13.56
CA ALA A 151 -8.76 9.76 13.05
C ALA A 151 -7.39 10.07 12.44
N MET A 152 -7.22 11.28 11.91
CA MET A 152 -5.99 11.68 11.25
C MET A 152 -4.86 11.98 12.23
N VAL A 153 -5.18 12.38 13.47
CA VAL A 153 -4.20 12.65 14.54
C VAL A 153 -3.41 11.39 14.97
N PRO A 154 -4.04 10.28 15.37
CA PRO A 154 -3.33 9.04 15.69
C PRO A 154 -2.70 8.40 14.46
N ALA A 155 -3.29 8.58 13.27
CA ALA A 155 -2.73 8.06 12.02
C ALA A 155 -1.46 8.80 11.56
N SER A 156 -1.28 10.06 11.95
CA SER A 156 -0.07 10.84 11.63
C SER A 156 1.04 10.74 12.68
N VAL A 157 0.76 10.15 13.84
CA VAL A 157 1.75 9.83 14.88
C VAL A 157 2.37 8.43 14.68
N LEU A 158 1.67 7.51 14.02
CA LEU A 158 2.12 6.16 13.65
C LEU A 158 3.01 6.19 12.39
#